data_AF-A0A176QFV4-F1
#
_entry.id   AF-A0A176QFV4-F1
#
_cell.length_a   1.000
_cell.length_b   1.000
_cell.length_c   1.000
_cell.angle_alpha   90.00
_cell.angle_beta   90.00
_cell.angle_gamma   90.00
#
_symmetry.space_group_name_H-M   'P 1'
#
loop_
_entity.id
_entity.type
_entity.pdbx_description
1 polymer ?
#
loop_
_entity_poly.entity_id
_entity_poly.type
_entity_poly.pdbx_seq_one_letter_code
_entity_poly.pdbx_strand_id
1 'polypeptide(L)'
;MLSMSAIRLLLAPAFVAASLIVAPSAASADGVDPSTVRATQLDEPFHYATGDHLTGTREVPTTRRYGYGRPVFLVGDSMAGQLADGLRRSTAGQHRALLPRTKSGGIFRLPAADSPSGRWSARVRSQIRAEARDGRRPIVVLAGRGLGTSTQIRSTVWRLRADGATVHLVTASPLPVDVASLPSCVVASSSPTTRCHFRLTDADAGRTATLAAARQASPRVTVLDLKPVAARGSGPTYSPIHTVTDGPVQVYRGVSNHLTATWSREVLAGRLAALTR
;
A
#
# COMPACT_ATOMS: atom_id res chain seq x y z
N MET A 1 59.60 65.06 20.93
CA MET A 1 58.95 65.59 22.15
C MET A 1 57.56 66.04 21.77
N LEU A 2 56.59 65.77 22.66
CA LEU A 2 55.13 65.98 22.53
C LEU A 2 54.43 65.00 21.57
N SER A 3 53.25 64.45 21.85
CA SER A 3 52.48 64.24 23.08
C SER A 3 51.21 63.48 22.66
N MET A 4 50.69 62.68 23.59
CA MET A 4 49.25 62.47 23.84
C MET A 4 48.40 61.53 22.97
N SER A 5 47.91 60.51 23.69
CA SER A 5 46.49 60.18 23.90
C SER A 5 45.77 59.28 22.88
N ALA A 6 45.83 58.00 23.23
CA ALA A 6 44.73 57.04 23.36
C ALA A 6 43.34 57.43 22.82
N ILE A 7 42.84 56.60 21.89
CA ILE A 7 41.46 56.10 21.90
C ILE A 7 41.51 54.62 21.51
N ARG A 8 41.13 53.74 22.44
CA ARG A 8 40.74 52.35 22.13
C ARG A 8 39.39 52.39 21.43
N LEU A 9 39.35 52.08 20.14
CA LEU A 9 38.11 51.76 19.44
C LEU A 9 38.05 50.24 19.23
N LEU A 10 37.07 49.60 19.87
CA LEU A 10 36.65 48.24 19.56
C LEU A 10 36.10 48.20 18.13
N LEU A 11 36.83 47.56 17.21
CA LEU A 11 36.32 47.19 15.89
C LEU A 11 35.90 45.73 15.93
N ALA A 12 34.59 45.51 15.93
CA ALA A 12 33.96 44.22 15.66
C ALA A 12 34.35 43.73 14.25
N PRO A 13 34.49 42.42 14.01
CA PRO A 13 34.63 41.91 12.66
C PRO A 13 33.33 42.16 11.89
N ALA A 14 33.43 42.97 10.83
CA ALA A 14 32.37 43.15 9.86
C ALA A 14 32.09 41.80 9.18
N PHE A 15 30.94 41.21 9.46
CA PHE A 15 30.35 40.20 8.59
C PHE A 15 30.04 40.86 7.25
N VAL A 16 30.87 40.61 6.25
CA VAL A 16 30.53 40.90 4.86
C VAL A 16 29.44 39.91 4.48
N ALA A 17 28.18 40.34 4.59
CA ALA A 17 27.07 39.68 3.96
C ALA A 17 27.26 39.83 2.44
N ALA A 18 27.81 38.79 1.80
CA ALA A 18 27.76 38.66 0.36
C ALA A 18 26.28 38.54 -0.04
N SER A 19 25.69 39.64 -0.50
CA SER A 19 24.42 39.63 -1.20
C SER A 19 24.60 38.86 -2.50
N LEU A 20 24.41 37.54 -2.44
CA LEU A 20 24.12 36.74 -3.61
C LEU A 20 22.77 37.22 -4.15
N ILE A 21 22.83 38.12 -5.12
CA ILE A 21 21.72 38.41 -6.03
C ILE A 21 21.53 37.12 -6.84
N VAL A 22 20.74 36.20 -6.29
CA VAL A 22 20.19 35.08 -7.05
C VAL A 22 19.19 35.71 -7.99
N ALA A 23 19.58 35.80 -9.27
CA ALA A 23 18.64 36.12 -10.34
C ALA A 23 17.42 35.20 -10.20
N PRO A 24 16.18 35.73 -10.26
CA PRO A 24 15.00 34.89 -10.20
C PRO A 24 15.05 33.96 -11.42
N SER A 25 15.45 32.70 -11.18
CA SER A 25 15.42 31.66 -12.19
C SER A 25 13.98 31.60 -12.68
N ALA A 26 13.80 31.84 -13.98
CA ALA A 26 12.51 31.85 -14.63
C ALA A 26 11.72 30.62 -14.17
N ALA A 27 10.64 30.87 -13.44
CA ALA A 27 9.74 29.84 -12.98
C ALA A 27 9.12 29.19 -14.22
N SER A 28 9.62 28.01 -14.60
CA SER A 28 8.94 27.16 -15.56
C SER A 28 7.57 26.84 -14.98
N ALA A 29 6.52 27.03 -15.76
CA ALA A 29 5.11 26.92 -15.37
C ALA A 29 4.64 25.54 -14.86
N ASP A 30 5.54 24.60 -14.55
CA ASP A 30 5.22 23.21 -14.21
C ASP A 30 5.99 22.65 -12.99
N GLY A 31 6.55 23.50 -12.12
CA GLY A 31 7.43 23.18 -10.98
C GLY A 31 7.28 21.80 -10.28
N VAL A 32 7.89 20.75 -10.86
CA VAL A 32 8.21 19.46 -10.21
C VAL A 32 9.72 19.45 -10.01
N ASP A 33 10.21 19.03 -8.84
CA ASP A 33 11.60 18.59 -8.73
C ASP A 33 11.73 17.15 -9.31
N PRO A 34 12.55 16.91 -10.35
CA PRO A 34 12.79 15.56 -10.88
C PRO A 34 13.33 14.55 -9.86
N SER A 35 14.02 15.01 -8.81
CA SER A 35 14.62 14.15 -7.76
C SER A 35 13.56 13.32 -7.01
N THR A 36 12.36 13.86 -6.94
CA THR A 36 11.17 13.33 -6.27
C THR A 36 10.49 12.22 -7.02
N VAL A 37 10.29 12.42 -8.32
CA VAL A 37 9.65 11.45 -9.18
C VAL A 37 10.49 10.19 -9.14
N ARG A 38 11.83 10.37 -9.19
CA ARG A 38 12.80 9.32 -9.00
C ARG A 38 12.70 8.67 -7.61
N ALA A 39 12.69 9.43 -6.52
CA ALA A 39 12.59 8.88 -5.16
C ALA A 39 11.31 8.05 -4.93
N THR A 40 10.20 8.44 -5.54
CA THR A 40 8.91 7.74 -5.38
C THR A 40 8.83 6.53 -6.33
N GLN A 41 9.36 6.62 -7.55
CA GLN A 41 9.54 5.45 -8.44
C GLN A 41 10.44 4.39 -7.79
N LEU A 42 11.41 4.80 -6.99
CA LEU A 42 12.26 3.91 -6.19
C LEU A 42 11.54 3.29 -4.96
N ASP A 43 10.34 3.77 -4.60
CA ASP A 43 9.53 3.29 -3.47
C ASP A 43 8.34 2.41 -3.91
N GLU A 44 8.48 1.77 -5.08
CA GLU A 44 7.54 0.76 -5.58
C GLU A 44 7.61 -0.54 -4.75
N PRO A 45 6.48 -1.21 -4.47
CA PRO A 45 6.51 -2.49 -3.76
C PRO A 45 7.43 -3.51 -4.44
N PHE A 46 8.28 -4.19 -3.66
CA PHE A 46 9.39 -4.99 -4.21
C PHE A 46 8.93 -6.03 -5.26
N HIS A 47 7.72 -6.56 -5.08
CA HIS A 47 7.18 -7.65 -5.88
C HIS A 47 6.80 -7.22 -7.32
N TYR A 48 6.71 -5.92 -7.60
CA TYR A 48 6.61 -5.39 -8.96
C TYR A 48 7.95 -5.47 -9.68
N ALA A 49 9.03 -4.99 -9.07
CA ALA A 49 10.38 -5.04 -9.62
C ALA A 49 10.86 -6.49 -9.86
N THR A 50 10.42 -7.43 -9.02
CA THR A 50 10.73 -8.84 -9.20
C THR A 50 9.81 -9.53 -10.21
N GLY A 51 8.71 -8.92 -10.65
CA GLY A 51 7.75 -9.52 -11.58
C GLY A 51 6.81 -10.55 -10.95
N ASP A 52 6.65 -10.53 -9.62
CA ASP A 52 5.71 -11.39 -8.88
C ASP A 52 4.28 -10.84 -8.89
N HIS A 53 4.10 -9.56 -9.22
CA HIS A 53 2.79 -9.00 -9.59
C HIS A 53 2.48 -9.30 -11.06
N LEU A 54 1.48 -10.15 -11.31
CA LEU A 54 1.10 -10.48 -12.68
C LEU A 54 0.25 -9.38 -13.32
N THR A 55 0.47 -9.13 -14.61
CA THR A 55 -0.31 -8.19 -15.43
C THR A 55 -0.89 -8.89 -16.66
N GLY A 56 -1.87 -8.25 -17.31
CA GLY A 56 -2.46 -8.72 -18.58
C GLY A 56 -3.11 -10.11 -18.49
N THR A 57 -2.94 -10.91 -19.54
CA THR A 57 -3.52 -12.26 -19.66
C THR A 57 -2.70 -13.35 -18.96
N ARG A 58 -1.59 -13.02 -18.32
CA ARG A 58 -0.73 -14.02 -17.65
C ARG A 58 -1.48 -14.76 -16.55
N GLU A 59 -1.37 -16.08 -16.55
CA GLU A 59 -2.15 -16.95 -15.65
C GLU A 59 -1.28 -17.69 -14.65
N VAL A 60 0.01 -17.82 -14.92
CA VAL A 60 0.93 -18.63 -14.12
C VAL A 60 1.49 -17.78 -12.97
N PRO A 61 1.07 -18.00 -11.71
CA PRO A 61 1.71 -17.34 -10.57
C PRO A 61 3.17 -17.74 -10.48
N THR A 62 4.02 -16.83 -10.02
CA THR A 62 5.41 -17.14 -9.71
C THR A 62 5.49 -18.16 -8.57
N THR A 63 6.66 -18.77 -8.41
CA THR A 63 6.98 -19.66 -7.28
C THR A 63 7.87 -19.00 -6.24
N ARG A 64 8.23 -17.72 -6.45
CA ARG A 64 9.15 -17.00 -5.57
C ARG A 64 8.61 -16.93 -4.15
N ARG A 65 9.55 -17.00 -3.22
CA ARG A 65 9.36 -17.09 -1.78
C ARG A 65 10.39 -16.21 -1.10
N TYR A 66 9.94 -15.46 -0.09
CA TYR A 66 10.76 -14.51 0.65
C TYR A 66 10.80 -14.94 2.12
N GLY A 67 11.94 -15.45 2.58
CA GLY A 67 12.09 -16.07 3.89
C GLY A 67 11.89 -17.59 3.88
N TYR A 68 11.79 -18.18 5.07
CA TYR A 68 11.73 -19.63 5.28
C TYR A 68 10.73 -19.99 6.40
N GLY A 69 10.24 -21.23 6.40
CA GLY A 69 9.26 -21.71 7.38
C GLY A 69 7.82 -21.71 6.85
N ARG A 70 6.84 -21.42 7.72
CA ARG A 70 5.40 -21.53 7.39
C ARG A 70 5.03 -20.55 6.27
N PRO A 71 4.40 -21.01 5.18
CA PRO A 71 4.08 -20.16 4.04
C PRO A 71 2.94 -19.20 4.34
N VAL A 72 3.12 -17.93 3.96
CA VAL A 72 2.16 -16.85 4.04
C VAL A 72 1.89 -16.37 2.62
N PHE A 73 0.74 -16.75 2.07
CA PHE A 73 0.29 -16.32 0.76
C PHE A 73 -0.40 -14.97 0.86
N LEU A 74 0.12 -13.97 0.17
CA LEU A 74 -0.59 -12.71 -0.07
C LEU A 74 -1.32 -12.82 -1.40
N VAL A 75 -2.65 -12.87 -1.38
CA VAL A 75 -3.45 -13.23 -2.55
C VAL A 75 -4.43 -12.12 -2.89
N GLY A 76 -4.47 -11.73 -4.18
CA GLY A 76 -5.50 -10.83 -4.68
C GLY A 76 -5.06 -9.89 -5.79
N ASP A 77 -5.75 -8.75 -5.92
CA ASP A 77 -5.49 -7.79 -6.98
C ASP A 77 -4.36 -6.79 -6.61
N SER A 78 -4.26 -5.67 -7.32
CA SER A 78 -3.28 -4.63 -7.00
C SER A 78 -3.47 -3.97 -5.62
N MET A 79 -4.60 -4.15 -4.94
CA MET A 79 -4.72 -3.79 -3.52
C MET A 79 -3.97 -4.78 -2.64
N ALA A 80 -4.01 -6.08 -2.95
CA ALA A 80 -3.20 -7.06 -2.23
C ALA A 80 -1.70 -6.74 -2.39
N GLY A 81 -1.25 -6.39 -3.60
CA GLY A 81 0.14 -6.02 -3.86
C GLY A 81 0.68 -4.91 -2.94
N GLN A 82 -0.16 -3.96 -2.55
CA GLN A 82 0.22 -2.85 -1.67
C GLN A 82 0.55 -3.30 -0.23
N LEU A 83 0.17 -4.52 0.16
CA LEU A 83 0.46 -5.09 1.47
C LEU A 83 1.79 -5.86 1.50
N ALA A 84 2.43 -6.07 0.35
CA ALA A 84 3.56 -7.00 0.21
C ALA A 84 4.74 -6.62 1.09
N ASP A 85 5.17 -5.36 1.08
CA ASP A 85 6.33 -4.93 1.86
C ASP A 85 6.05 -4.92 3.37
N GLY A 86 4.84 -4.52 3.79
CA GLY A 86 4.41 -4.62 5.17
C GLY A 86 4.39 -6.06 5.68
N LEU A 87 3.86 -6.99 4.89
CA LEU A 87 3.88 -8.43 5.21
C LEU A 87 5.29 -9.01 5.16
N ARG A 88 6.15 -8.56 4.24
CA ARG A 88 7.55 -9.00 4.18
C ARG A 88 8.29 -8.60 5.43
N ARG A 89 8.08 -7.36 5.90
CA ARG A 89 8.63 -6.88 7.16
C ARG A 89 8.05 -7.66 8.34
N SER A 90 6.74 -7.91 8.38
CA SER A 90 6.11 -8.61 9.49
C SER A 90 6.48 -10.08 9.59
N THR A 91 6.88 -10.72 8.48
CA THR A 91 7.30 -12.13 8.43
C THR A 91 8.81 -12.33 8.60
N ALA A 92 9.61 -11.28 8.45
CA ALA A 92 11.05 -11.33 8.63
C ALA A 92 11.43 -11.80 10.04
N GLY A 93 12.27 -12.83 10.12
CA GLY A 93 12.73 -13.41 11.39
C GLY A 93 11.70 -14.26 12.14
N GLN A 94 10.49 -14.49 11.61
CA GLN A 94 9.42 -15.21 12.32
C GLN A 94 9.24 -16.69 11.90
N HIS A 95 10.22 -17.30 11.24
CA HIS A 95 10.06 -18.64 10.62
C HIS A 95 8.79 -18.70 9.73
N ARG A 96 8.60 -17.62 8.96
CA ARG A 96 7.54 -17.42 7.97
C ARG A 96 8.17 -17.10 6.62
N ALA A 97 7.52 -17.60 5.56
CA ALA A 97 7.93 -17.30 4.19
C ALA A 97 6.79 -16.60 3.46
N LEU A 98 7.02 -15.37 2.96
CA LEU A 98 6.03 -14.64 2.17
C LEU A 98 6.03 -15.14 0.72
N LEU A 99 4.85 -15.45 0.20
CA LEU A 99 4.58 -15.86 -1.18
C LEU A 99 3.55 -14.88 -1.79
N PRO A 100 3.99 -13.77 -2.42
CA PRO A 100 3.08 -12.86 -3.10
C PRO A 100 2.49 -13.55 -4.33
N ARG A 101 1.17 -13.64 -4.38
CA ARG A 101 0.39 -14.18 -5.49
C ARG A 101 -0.66 -13.14 -5.85
N THR A 102 -0.21 -12.10 -6.53
CA THR A 102 -1.04 -10.93 -6.84
C THR A 102 -1.15 -10.71 -8.33
N LYS A 103 -2.29 -10.21 -8.80
CA LYS A 103 -2.55 -10.01 -10.23
C LYS A 103 -3.37 -8.73 -10.47
N SER A 104 -2.91 -7.86 -11.36
CA SER A 104 -3.65 -6.64 -11.74
C SER A 104 -5.04 -6.99 -12.29
N GLY A 105 -6.08 -6.40 -11.69
CA GLY A 105 -7.49 -6.69 -11.99
C GLY A 105 -7.94 -8.13 -11.67
N GLY A 106 -7.04 -8.99 -11.18
CA GLY A 106 -7.28 -10.40 -10.92
C GLY A 106 -7.92 -10.60 -9.55
N ILE A 107 -9.24 -10.57 -9.49
CA ILE A 107 -9.95 -10.85 -8.25
C ILE A 107 -9.83 -12.36 -7.97
N PHE A 108 -9.20 -12.71 -6.86
CA PHE A 108 -9.07 -14.10 -6.44
C PHE A 108 -10.40 -14.62 -5.89
N ARG A 109 -11.01 -15.59 -6.59
CA ARG A 109 -12.28 -16.19 -6.22
C ARG A 109 -12.27 -17.69 -6.49
N LEU A 110 -12.96 -18.44 -5.64
CA LEU A 110 -13.19 -19.88 -5.82
C LEU A 110 -14.69 -20.20 -5.69
N PRO A 111 -15.25 -21.09 -6.53
CA PRO A 111 -14.59 -21.80 -7.63
C PRO A 111 -14.08 -20.85 -8.72
N ALA A 112 -12.98 -21.24 -9.36
CA ALA A 112 -12.37 -20.46 -10.42
C ALA A 112 -13.26 -20.47 -11.66
N ALA A 113 -13.50 -19.29 -12.25
CA ALA A 113 -14.16 -19.18 -13.54
C ALA A 113 -13.22 -19.63 -14.69
N ASP A 114 -13.79 -19.94 -15.85
CA ASP A 114 -12.98 -20.18 -17.05
C ASP A 114 -12.60 -18.85 -17.73
N SER A 115 -11.67 -18.14 -17.10
CA SER A 115 -11.08 -16.90 -17.59
C SER A 115 -9.61 -16.83 -17.17
N PRO A 116 -8.78 -15.94 -17.75
CA PRO A 116 -7.37 -15.83 -17.34
C PRO A 116 -7.19 -15.60 -15.83
N SER A 117 -8.04 -14.77 -15.20
CA SER A 117 -8.03 -14.53 -13.75
C SER A 117 -8.55 -15.74 -12.96
N GLY A 118 -9.50 -16.49 -13.50
CA GLY A 118 -9.96 -17.73 -12.88
C GLY A 118 -8.90 -18.84 -12.95
N ARG A 119 -8.25 -19.05 -14.10
CA ARG A 119 -7.14 -19.99 -14.25
C ARG A 119 -5.96 -19.64 -13.35
N TRP A 120 -5.66 -18.35 -13.19
CA TRP A 120 -4.72 -17.88 -12.17
C TRP A 120 -5.15 -18.24 -10.75
N SER A 121 -6.42 -18.01 -10.38
CA SER A 121 -6.96 -18.38 -9.06
C SER A 121 -6.86 -19.88 -8.81
N ALA A 122 -7.13 -20.71 -9.81
CA ALA A 122 -6.98 -22.17 -9.73
C ALA A 122 -5.52 -22.58 -9.50
N ARG A 123 -4.57 -21.96 -10.21
CA ARG A 123 -3.12 -22.24 -10.03
C ARG A 123 -2.61 -21.81 -8.67
N VAL A 124 -3.02 -20.64 -8.16
CA VAL A 124 -2.68 -20.19 -6.81
C VAL A 124 -3.25 -21.14 -5.75
N ARG A 125 -4.51 -21.57 -5.89
CA ARG A 125 -5.12 -22.59 -5.02
C ARG A 125 -4.31 -23.89 -5.03
N SER A 126 -3.84 -24.33 -6.20
CA SER A 126 -3.00 -25.53 -6.32
C SER A 126 -1.70 -25.42 -5.50
N GLN A 127 -1.01 -24.27 -5.58
CA GLN A 127 0.18 -24.02 -4.76
C GLN A 127 -0.13 -24.03 -3.26
N ILE A 128 -1.23 -23.40 -2.83
CA ILE A 128 -1.67 -23.41 -1.42
C ILE A 128 -1.93 -24.85 -0.94
N ARG A 129 -2.65 -25.63 -1.76
CA ARG A 129 -2.98 -27.03 -1.45
C ARG A 129 -1.73 -27.90 -1.39
N ALA A 130 -0.73 -27.66 -2.24
CA ALA A 130 0.55 -28.37 -2.19
C ALA A 130 1.27 -28.13 -0.86
N GLU A 131 1.42 -26.87 -0.44
CA GLU A 131 2.04 -26.53 0.85
C GLU A 131 1.28 -27.16 2.04
N ALA A 132 -0.06 -27.21 1.97
CA ALA A 132 -0.87 -27.83 3.01
C ALA A 132 -0.69 -29.35 3.07
N ARG A 133 -0.59 -30.04 1.93
CA ARG A 133 -0.30 -31.48 1.85
C ARG A 133 1.07 -31.82 2.43
N ASP A 134 2.03 -30.93 2.26
CA ASP A 134 3.37 -31.04 2.86
C ASP A 134 3.38 -30.73 4.38
N GLY A 135 2.21 -30.60 5.02
CA GLY A 135 2.08 -30.33 6.44
C GLY A 135 2.43 -28.91 6.87
N ARG A 136 2.66 -27.98 5.93
CA ARG A 136 3.15 -26.63 6.24
C ARG A 136 2.07 -25.66 6.70
N ARG A 137 0.79 -26.05 6.73
CA ARG A 137 -0.35 -25.28 7.28
C ARG A 137 -0.39 -23.82 6.80
N PRO A 138 -0.54 -23.54 5.49
CA PRO A 138 -0.40 -22.20 4.92
C PRO A 138 -1.32 -21.16 5.57
N ILE A 139 -0.84 -19.92 5.67
CA ILE A 139 -1.65 -18.74 5.97
C ILE A 139 -1.97 -18.06 4.64
N VAL A 140 -3.22 -17.69 4.41
CA VAL A 140 -3.67 -16.95 3.23
C VAL A 140 -4.24 -15.61 3.69
N VAL A 141 -3.57 -14.53 3.31
CA VAL A 141 -4.04 -13.15 3.46
C VAL A 141 -4.69 -12.75 2.13
N LEU A 142 -6.02 -12.79 2.10
CA LEU A 142 -6.82 -12.47 0.92
C LEU A 142 -7.25 -11.00 0.97
N ALA A 143 -6.84 -10.22 -0.03
CA ALA A 143 -7.10 -8.79 -0.11
C ALA A 143 -7.52 -8.39 -1.52
N GLY A 144 -8.36 -7.37 -1.67
CA GLY A 144 -8.69 -6.88 -3.01
C GLY A 144 -9.74 -5.79 -3.00
N ARG A 145 -9.76 -4.95 -4.05
CA ARG A 145 -10.71 -3.84 -4.15
C ARG A 145 -12.18 -4.30 -4.23
N GLY A 146 -12.41 -5.52 -4.67
CA GLY A 146 -13.73 -6.13 -4.74
C GLY A 146 -13.65 -7.64 -4.79
N LEU A 147 -13.49 -8.30 -3.64
CA LEU A 147 -13.37 -9.77 -3.55
C LEU A 147 -14.61 -10.52 -4.05
N GLY A 148 -15.72 -9.84 -4.30
CA GLY A 148 -16.98 -10.39 -4.79
C GLY A 148 -18.11 -10.14 -3.81
N THR A 149 -19.21 -10.84 -4.00
CA THR A 149 -20.31 -10.84 -3.03
C THR A 149 -19.90 -11.57 -1.76
N SER A 150 -20.62 -11.35 -0.65
CA SER A 150 -20.37 -12.04 0.61
C SER A 150 -20.41 -13.58 0.45
N THR A 151 -21.33 -14.09 -0.37
CA THR A 151 -21.43 -15.51 -0.71
C THR A 151 -20.20 -16.03 -1.45
N GLN A 152 -19.70 -15.29 -2.44
CA GLN A 152 -18.50 -15.67 -3.20
C GLN A 152 -17.25 -15.66 -2.29
N ILE A 153 -17.13 -14.67 -1.41
CA ILE A 153 -16.02 -14.57 -0.45
C ILE A 153 -16.08 -15.76 0.52
N ARG A 154 -17.25 -16.08 1.08
CA ARG A 154 -17.43 -17.25 1.97
C ARG A 154 -17.09 -18.56 1.28
N SER A 155 -17.54 -18.76 0.04
CA SER A 155 -17.20 -19.94 -0.76
C SER A 155 -15.68 -20.06 -0.95
N THR A 156 -15.01 -18.93 -1.23
CA THR A 156 -13.55 -18.87 -1.36
C THR A 156 -12.84 -19.24 -0.06
N VAL A 157 -13.25 -18.65 1.06
CA VAL A 157 -12.72 -18.95 2.40
C VAL A 157 -12.92 -20.43 2.74
N TRP A 158 -14.13 -20.96 2.53
CA TRP A 158 -14.45 -22.35 2.84
C TRP A 158 -13.55 -23.32 2.06
N ARG A 159 -13.36 -23.08 0.75
CA ARG A 159 -12.49 -23.92 -0.09
C ARG A 159 -11.03 -23.87 0.35
N LEU A 160 -10.51 -22.68 0.66
CA LEU A 160 -9.13 -22.53 1.15
C LEU A 160 -8.91 -23.23 2.50
N ARG A 161 -9.89 -23.15 3.41
CA ARG A 161 -9.85 -23.87 4.69
C ARG A 161 -9.94 -25.37 4.50
N ALA A 162 -10.80 -25.84 3.59
CA ALA A 162 -10.88 -27.25 3.22
C ALA A 162 -9.56 -27.76 2.61
N ASP A 163 -8.79 -26.89 1.96
CA ASP A 163 -7.43 -27.20 1.51
C ASP A 163 -6.37 -27.13 2.63
N GLY A 164 -6.74 -26.84 3.88
CA GLY A 164 -5.84 -26.83 5.05
C GLY A 164 -5.22 -25.46 5.38
N ALA A 165 -5.71 -24.37 4.78
CA ALA A 165 -5.21 -23.03 5.04
C ALA A 165 -5.88 -22.32 6.23
N THR A 166 -5.11 -21.53 6.98
CA THR A 166 -5.64 -20.44 7.80
C THR A 166 -5.90 -19.25 6.87
N VAL A 167 -7.09 -18.65 6.95
CA VAL A 167 -7.48 -17.55 6.04
C VAL A 167 -7.77 -16.29 6.84
N HIS A 168 -7.21 -15.18 6.37
CA HIS A 168 -7.48 -13.83 6.84
C HIS A 168 -7.94 -12.97 5.67
N LEU A 169 -8.82 -12.01 5.95
CA LEU A 169 -9.31 -11.05 4.97
C LEU A 169 -8.72 -9.67 5.27
N VAL A 170 -8.38 -8.94 4.22
CA VAL A 170 -8.04 -7.52 4.32
C VAL A 170 -8.98 -6.74 3.42
N THR A 171 -9.58 -5.70 3.98
CA THR A 171 -10.45 -4.78 3.27
C THR A 171 -10.08 -3.35 3.59
N ALA A 172 -10.54 -2.39 2.80
CA ALA A 172 -10.29 -0.97 3.01
C ALA A 172 -11.62 -0.22 2.97
N SER A 173 -11.75 0.72 3.91
CA SER A 173 -12.88 1.64 3.96
C SER A 173 -12.79 2.63 2.80
N PRO A 174 -13.91 2.92 2.10
CA PRO A 174 -13.95 4.04 1.16
C PRO A 174 -13.67 5.36 1.91
N LEU A 175 -13.17 6.38 1.20
CA LEU A 175 -13.10 7.72 1.78
C LEU A 175 -14.51 8.18 2.19
N PRO A 176 -14.69 8.91 3.30
CA PRO A 176 -15.98 9.52 3.62
C PRO A 176 -16.42 10.41 2.45
N VAL A 177 -17.67 10.22 2.01
CA VAL A 177 -18.27 10.87 0.83
C VAL A 177 -18.45 12.37 1.04
N ASP A 178 -18.43 12.84 2.28
CA ASP A 178 -18.45 14.27 2.58
C ASP A 178 -17.08 14.90 2.31
N VAL A 179 -16.86 15.22 1.05
CA VAL A 179 -15.68 15.95 0.58
C VAL A 179 -15.53 17.26 1.35
N ALA A 180 -16.62 17.92 1.77
CA ALA A 180 -16.56 19.19 2.52
C ALA A 180 -16.00 19.03 3.94
N SER A 181 -16.02 17.81 4.51
CA SER A 181 -15.39 17.48 5.79
C SER A 181 -13.89 17.17 5.69
N LEU A 182 -13.36 17.05 4.47
CA LEU A 182 -11.94 16.82 4.25
C LEU A 182 -11.18 18.16 4.37
N PRO A 183 -9.90 18.16 4.82
CA PRO A 183 -9.09 19.38 4.84
C PRO A 183 -9.13 20.10 3.49
N SER A 184 -9.15 21.42 3.47
CA SER A 184 -9.30 22.21 2.23
C SER A 184 -8.23 21.91 1.17
N CYS A 185 -7.04 21.47 1.57
CA CYS A 185 -6.00 20.98 0.66
C CYS A 185 -6.37 19.68 -0.09
N VAL A 186 -7.27 18.87 0.49
CA VAL A 186 -7.85 17.66 -0.09
C VAL A 186 -9.00 18.04 -1.05
N VAL A 187 -9.85 19.00 -0.66
CA VAL A 187 -11.00 19.50 -1.45
C VAL A 187 -10.59 20.30 -2.68
N ALA A 188 -9.61 21.18 -2.55
CA ALA A 188 -9.10 21.96 -3.69
C ALA A 188 -8.46 21.06 -4.77
N SER A 189 -8.14 19.81 -4.40
CA SER A 189 -7.45 18.85 -5.27
C SER A 189 -8.35 17.79 -5.90
N SER A 190 -9.65 17.82 -5.66
CA SER A 190 -10.65 16.96 -6.35
C SER A 190 -11.16 17.55 -7.67
N SER A 191 -10.64 18.70 -8.10
CA SER A 191 -10.88 19.22 -9.45
C SER A 191 -10.22 18.31 -10.49
N PRO A 192 -10.87 17.96 -11.62
CA PRO A 192 -10.29 17.12 -12.67
C PRO A 192 -8.99 17.67 -13.27
N THR A 193 -8.67 18.95 -13.03
CA THR A 193 -7.41 19.59 -13.46
C THR A 193 -6.29 19.51 -12.41
N THR A 194 -6.60 19.13 -11.17
CA THR A 194 -5.63 19.05 -10.08
C THR A 194 -5.33 17.59 -9.80
N ARG A 195 -4.10 17.18 -10.09
CA ARG A 195 -3.67 15.79 -10.07
C ARG A 195 -3.49 15.26 -8.64
N CYS A 196 -4.61 14.97 -7.99
CA CYS A 196 -4.72 14.10 -6.82
C CYS A 196 -5.64 12.94 -7.18
N HIS A 197 -5.08 11.81 -7.60
CA HIS A 197 -5.87 10.61 -7.85
C HIS A 197 -6.32 9.95 -6.53
N PHE A 198 -7.43 10.41 -5.97
CA PHE A 198 -8.14 9.70 -4.92
C PHE A 198 -8.74 8.42 -5.51
N ARG A 199 -8.29 7.25 -5.06
CA ARG A 199 -8.91 5.97 -5.44
C ARG A 199 -9.21 5.11 -4.22
N LEU A 200 -10.29 5.49 -3.56
CA LEU A 200 -11.11 4.60 -2.75
C LEU A 200 -12.60 4.82 -3.09
N THR A 201 -12.91 5.18 -4.34
CA THR A 201 -14.25 5.67 -4.74
C THR A 201 -15.31 4.57 -4.92
N ASP A 202 -14.96 3.28 -4.94
CA ASP A 202 -15.94 2.19 -5.18
C ASP A 202 -15.96 1.10 -4.10
N ALA A 203 -15.33 1.32 -2.94
CA ALA A 203 -15.01 0.24 -2.00
C ALA A 203 -16.12 -0.13 -1.00
N ASP A 204 -17.24 0.59 -0.95
CA ASP A 204 -18.23 0.35 0.12
C ASP A 204 -18.92 -1.01 -0.01
N ALA A 205 -19.28 -1.39 -1.24
CA ALA A 205 -19.85 -2.72 -1.51
C ALA A 205 -18.83 -3.83 -1.23
N GLY A 206 -17.56 -3.63 -1.60
CA GLY A 206 -16.49 -4.61 -1.38
C GLY A 206 -16.17 -4.82 0.10
N ARG A 207 -16.10 -3.73 0.88
CA ARG A 207 -15.91 -3.77 2.33
C ARG A 207 -17.10 -4.40 3.04
N THR A 208 -18.31 -3.96 2.72
CA THR A 208 -19.54 -4.51 3.32
C THR A 208 -19.65 -6.01 3.06
N ALA A 209 -19.42 -6.45 1.82
CA ALA A 209 -19.40 -7.87 1.47
C ALA A 209 -18.33 -8.65 2.25
N THR A 210 -17.12 -8.08 2.40
CA THR A 210 -16.02 -8.72 3.14
C THR A 210 -16.33 -8.85 4.63
N LEU A 211 -16.82 -7.77 5.26
CA LEU A 211 -17.21 -7.77 6.67
C LEU A 211 -18.41 -8.70 6.94
N ALA A 212 -19.37 -8.76 6.03
CA ALA A 212 -20.49 -9.69 6.11
C ALA A 212 -20.01 -11.14 5.99
N ALA A 213 -19.17 -11.43 4.99
CA ALA A 213 -18.61 -12.77 4.78
C ALA A 213 -17.82 -13.27 6.00
N ALA A 214 -17.00 -12.40 6.60
CA ALA A 214 -16.19 -12.74 7.76
C ALA A 214 -17.03 -13.05 9.01
N ARG A 215 -18.11 -12.28 9.22
CA ARG A 215 -19.07 -12.50 10.32
C ARG A 215 -19.86 -13.79 10.16
N GLN A 216 -20.23 -14.12 8.92
CA GLN A 216 -21.05 -15.29 8.58
C GLN A 216 -20.24 -16.57 8.35
N ALA A 217 -18.92 -16.50 8.21
CA ALA A 217 -18.06 -17.68 8.10
C ALA A 217 -18.01 -18.42 9.44
N SER A 218 -18.03 -19.75 9.38
CA SER A 218 -17.81 -20.62 10.54
C SER A 218 -16.57 -21.50 10.32
N PRO A 219 -15.55 -21.44 11.20
CA PRO A 219 -15.35 -20.44 12.26
C PRO A 219 -15.25 -19.01 11.71
N ARG A 220 -15.43 -17.97 12.55
CA ARG A 220 -15.27 -16.58 12.12
C ARG A 220 -13.89 -16.34 11.51
N VAL A 221 -13.82 -15.42 10.54
CA VAL A 221 -12.57 -15.05 9.87
C VAL A 221 -12.08 -13.72 10.43
N THR A 222 -10.80 -13.64 10.79
CA THR A 222 -10.19 -12.36 11.16
C THR A 222 -10.15 -11.44 9.94
N VAL A 223 -10.62 -10.20 10.12
CA VAL A 223 -10.54 -9.16 9.10
C VAL A 223 -9.65 -8.04 9.60
N LEU A 224 -8.69 -7.63 8.78
CA LEU A 224 -8.04 -6.35 8.92
C LEU A 224 -8.82 -5.31 8.10
N ASP A 225 -9.63 -4.50 8.77
CA ASP A 225 -10.34 -3.38 8.17
C ASP A 225 -9.43 -2.14 8.17
N LEU A 226 -8.87 -1.83 7.01
CA LEU A 226 -8.04 -0.64 6.83
C LEU A 226 -8.96 0.58 6.76
N LYS A 227 -8.73 1.56 7.63
CA LYS A 227 -9.38 2.87 7.52
C LYS A 227 -8.95 3.56 6.21
N PRO A 228 -9.73 4.54 5.72
CA PRO A 228 -9.48 5.13 4.41
C PRO A 228 -8.07 5.70 4.34
N VAL A 229 -7.38 5.38 3.26
CA VAL A 229 -6.04 5.85 2.97
C VAL A 229 -6.13 6.65 1.68
N ALA A 230 -6.03 7.96 1.77
CA ALA A 230 -5.92 8.80 0.59
C ALA A 230 -4.48 8.70 0.07
N ALA A 231 -4.32 8.57 -1.24
CA ALA A 231 -3.03 8.68 -1.90
C ALA A 231 -3.10 9.82 -2.92
N ARG A 232 -2.08 10.68 -2.96
CA ARG A 232 -1.95 11.71 -3.99
C ARG A 232 -1.27 11.12 -5.21
N GLY A 233 -1.98 10.98 -6.33
CA GLY A 233 -1.42 10.56 -7.62
C GLY A 233 -1.17 11.72 -8.60
N SER A 234 0.10 11.86 -8.99
CA SER A 234 0.75 12.49 -10.15
C SER A 234 0.37 13.90 -10.62
N GLY A 235 0.77 14.93 -9.87
CA GLY A 235 1.16 16.26 -10.37
C GLY A 235 2.38 16.82 -9.64
N PRO A 236 3.00 17.91 -10.14
CA PRO A 236 4.34 18.35 -9.77
C PRO A 236 4.60 18.71 -8.31
N THR A 237 3.55 19.08 -7.59
CA THR A 237 3.71 19.78 -6.33
C THR A 237 3.81 18.81 -5.17
N TYR A 238 4.91 18.90 -4.42
CA TYR A 238 4.94 18.49 -3.03
C TYR A 238 4.02 19.36 -2.22
N SER A 239 3.35 18.75 -1.26
CA SER A 239 2.88 19.49 -0.09
C SER A 239 3.10 18.64 1.17
N PRO A 240 3.41 19.28 2.31
CA PRO A 240 3.70 18.62 3.58
C PRO A 240 2.46 17.87 4.12
N ILE A 241 2.73 16.80 4.87
CA ILE A 241 1.74 15.81 5.32
C ILE A 241 1.46 16.00 6.81
N HIS A 242 0.18 16.00 7.19
CA HIS A 242 -0.26 15.95 8.58
C HIS A 242 -0.74 14.53 8.94
N THR A 243 -0.23 14.01 10.06
CA THR A 243 -0.55 12.73 10.72
C THR A 243 -1.89 12.77 11.45
N VAL A 244 -2.62 11.63 11.56
CA VAL A 244 -3.24 11.18 12.84
C VAL A 244 -3.46 9.65 12.87
N THR A 245 -3.13 9.01 14.01
CA THR A 245 -3.65 7.73 14.52
C THR A 245 -4.77 8.05 15.52
N ASP A 246 -5.94 7.42 15.39
CA ASP A 246 -7.17 7.68 16.16
C ASP A 246 -7.80 9.09 15.96
N GLY A 247 -7.86 9.54 14.70
CA GLY A 247 -8.40 10.83 14.24
C GLY A 247 -8.52 10.89 12.69
N PRO A 248 -8.61 12.07 12.04
CA PRO A 248 -9.02 12.27 10.63
C PRO A 248 -8.13 11.59 9.55
N VAL A 249 -8.66 11.53 8.32
CA VAL A 249 -8.18 10.82 7.11
C VAL A 249 -6.65 10.91 6.89
N GLN A 250 -6.01 9.75 6.70
CA GLN A 250 -4.57 9.68 6.42
C GLN A 250 -4.28 9.81 4.91
N VAL A 251 -3.43 10.77 4.54
CA VAL A 251 -3.02 11.05 3.15
C VAL A 251 -1.54 10.70 2.96
N TYR A 252 -1.23 9.82 2.01
CA TYR A 252 0.14 9.37 1.73
C TYR A 252 0.58 9.70 0.30
N ARG A 253 1.91 9.77 0.13
CA ARG A 253 2.55 9.96 -1.17
C ARG A 253 2.48 8.65 -1.96
N GLY A 254 2.26 8.74 -3.26
CA GLY A 254 2.32 7.62 -4.18
C GLY A 254 2.67 8.10 -5.59
N VAL A 255 3.35 7.28 -6.39
CA VAL A 255 3.66 7.61 -7.80
C VAL A 255 2.48 7.35 -8.74
N SER A 256 1.37 6.83 -8.21
CA SER A 256 0.28 6.26 -8.99
C SER A 256 -0.95 6.08 -8.09
N ASN A 257 -1.93 5.32 -8.56
CA ASN A 257 -3.07 4.82 -7.80
C ASN A 257 -2.72 3.70 -6.78
N HIS A 258 -1.46 3.64 -6.31
CA HIS A 258 -0.93 2.63 -5.40
C HIS A 258 -0.23 3.26 -4.19
N LEU A 259 -0.42 2.67 -3.02
CA LEU A 259 0.34 3.00 -1.81
C LEU A 259 1.79 2.51 -1.94
N THR A 260 2.74 3.24 -1.35
CA THR A 260 4.17 2.94 -1.50
C THR A 260 4.65 1.80 -0.62
N ALA A 261 5.82 1.24 -0.96
CA ALA A 261 6.48 0.21 -0.17
C ALA A 261 6.78 0.72 1.25
N THR A 262 7.30 1.94 1.39
CA THR A 262 7.60 2.56 2.69
C THR A 262 6.37 2.67 3.57
N TRP A 263 5.24 3.13 3.04
CA TRP A 263 4.00 3.19 3.81
C TRP A 263 3.58 1.81 4.34
N SER A 264 3.60 0.80 3.47
CA SER A 264 3.27 -0.58 3.85
C SER A 264 4.17 -1.08 4.98
N ARG A 265 5.48 -0.79 4.91
CA ARG A 265 6.47 -1.20 5.93
C ARG A 265 6.34 -0.46 7.24
N GLU A 266 6.03 0.82 7.22
CA GLU A 266 6.09 1.67 8.42
C GLU A 266 4.76 1.74 9.15
N VAL A 267 3.66 1.76 8.41
CA VAL A 267 2.31 1.97 8.98
C VAL A 267 1.55 0.66 9.12
N LEU A 268 1.65 -0.25 8.14
CA LEU A 268 0.86 -1.48 8.16
C LEU A 268 1.55 -2.67 8.81
N ALA A 269 2.89 -2.72 8.85
CA ALA A 269 3.60 -3.92 9.29
C ALA A 269 3.16 -4.43 10.67
N GLY A 270 2.95 -3.53 11.65
CA GLY A 270 2.46 -3.91 12.99
C GLY A 270 1.06 -4.51 12.97
N ARG A 271 0.15 -3.97 12.14
CA ARG A 271 -1.21 -4.49 11.97
C ARG A 271 -1.23 -5.81 11.20
N LEU A 272 -0.40 -5.93 10.16
CA LEU A 272 -0.25 -7.12 9.34
C LEU A 272 0.40 -8.27 10.11
N ALA A 273 1.28 -7.98 11.08
CA ALA A 273 1.87 -8.99 11.96
C ALA A 273 0.82 -9.77 12.75
N ALA A 274 -0.36 -9.20 13.02
CA ALA A 274 -1.45 -9.92 13.68
C ALA A 274 -2.06 -11.02 12.78
N LEU A 275 -1.91 -10.91 11.46
CA LEU A 275 -2.44 -11.89 10.48
C LEU A 275 -1.47 -13.04 10.22
N THR A 276 -0.23 -12.97 10.71
CA THR A 276 0.83 -13.95 10.39
C THR A 276 1.30 -14.77 11.59
N ARG A 277 0.72 -14.53 12.77
CA ARG A 277 1.03 -15.27 14.01
C ARG A 277 0.52 -16.71 13.90
#